data_AF-A0A7K3L1T4-F1
#
_entry.id   AF-A0A7K3L1T4-F1
#
_cell.length_a   1.000
_cell.length_b   1.000
_cell.length_c   1.000
_cell.angle_alpha   90.00
_cell.angle_beta   90.00
_cell.angle_gamma   90.00
#
_symmetry.space_group_name_H-M   'P 1'
#
loop_
_entity.id
_entity.type
_entity.pdbx_description
1 polymer ?
#
loop_
_entity_poly.entity_id
_entity_poly.type
_entity_poly.pdbx_seq_one_letter_code
_entity_poly.pdbx_strand_id
1 'polypeptide(L)'
;MHDVTPALYDGAARTPAMRVEEACAWIAEDYPAKWLRLVGLCERAAGEGWPRIRRGDLFVLASQQGLPISECMEFRMDNNLWSVLSRYLLMFRRDLAGVIFPREADVDRVDLESMWRDHVALSTRFEAATWQEAAEGVRAA
;
A
#
# COMPACT_ATOMS: atom_id res chain seq x y z
N MET A 1 32.75 15.51 -15.29
CA MET A 1 31.39 15.42 -14.73
C MET A 1 31.20 13.98 -14.29
N HIS A 2 31.63 13.66 -13.07
CA HIS A 2 31.48 12.32 -12.51
C HIS A 2 30.13 12.26 -11.82
N ASP A 3 29.20 11.59 -12.47
CA ASP A 3 27.95 11.13 -11.87
C ASP A 3 28.29 9.90 -11.03
N VAL A 4 28.29 10.06 -9.71
CA VAL A 4 28.40 8.95 -8.76
C VAL A 4 27.16 9.04 -7.89
N THR A 5 26.14 8.32 -8.31
CA THR A 5 24.92 8.05 -7.55
C THR A 5 25.32 7.41 -6.21
N PRO A 6 24.92 7.94 -5.04
CA PRO A 6 25.22 7.30 -3.78
C PRO A 6 24.12 6.27 -3.49
N ALA A 7 24.47 5.00 -3.48
CA ALA A 7 23.70 4.01 -2.73
C ALA A 7 24.69 3.06 -2.04
N LEU A 8 25.33 3.61 -0.99
CA LEU A 8 25.89 2.83 0.10
C LEU A 8 24.72 2.13 0.79
N TYR A 9 24.40 0.91 0.34
CA TYR A 9 23.64 -0.04 1.14
C TYR A 9 24.64 -0.69 2.11
N ASP A 10 24.54 -0.39 3.40
CA ASP A 10 25.45 -0.85 4.45
C ASP A 10 25.07 -2.22 5.05
N GLY A 11 24.03 -2.87 4.53
CA GLY A 11 23.58 -4.17 5.03
C GLY A 11 22.83 -4.11 6.37
N ALA A 12 22.48 -2.93 6.89
CA ALA A 12 21.61 -2.82 8.05
C ALA A 12 20.20 -3.32 7.71
N ALA A 13 19.63 -4.18 8.57
CA ALA A 13 18.24 -4.60 8.44
C ALA A 13 17.33 -3.37 8.54
N ARG A 14 16.52 -3.11 7.49
CA ARG A 14 15.57 -1.99 7.48
C ARG A 14 14.61 -2.11 8.68
N THR A 15 14.52 -1.04 9.47
CA THR A 15 13.58 -1.00 10.59
C THR A 15 12.13 -1.00 10.08
N PRO A 16 11.15 -1.33 10.93
CA PRO A 16 9.73 -1.20 10.58
C PRO A 16 9.37 0.23 10.14
N ALA A 17 9.87 1.24 10.86
CA ALA A 17 9.63 2.65 10.53
C ALA A 17 10.15 3.01 9.13
N MET A 18 11.37 2.61 8.78
CA MET A 18 11.94 2.86 7.44
C MET A 18 11.11 2.24 6.31
N ARG A 19 10.52 1.06 6.53
CA ARG A 19 9.60 0.44 5.55
C ARG A 19 8.30 1.21 5.41
N VAL A 20 7.79 1.77 6.51
CA VAL A 20 6.60 2.62 6.48
C VAL A 20 6.89 3.94 5.78
N GLU A 21 8.03 4.58 6.07
CA GLU A 21 8.51 5.78 5.37
C GLU A 21 8.65 5.55 3.87
N GLU A 22 9.25 4.43 3.46
CA GLU A 22 9.39 4.06 2.04
C GLU A 22 8.03 3.89 1.35
N ALA A 23 7.06 3.27 2.03
CA ALA A 23 5.70 3.16 1.51
C ALA A 23 5.02 4.53 1.42
N CYS A 24 5.17 5.39 2.42
CA CYS A 24 4.65 6.76 2.38
C CYS A 24 5.30 7.58 1.25
N ALA A 25 6.62 7.45 1.05
CA ALA A 25 7.34 8.10 -0.05
C ALA A 25 6.85 7.61 -1.42
N TRP A 26 6.62 6.29 -1.56
CA TRP A 26 5.99 5.74 -2.75
C TRP A 26 4.63 6.39 -2.98
N ILE A 27 3.78 6.52 -1.97
CA ILE A 27 2.46 7.16 -2.11
C ILE A 27 2.58 8.64 -2.49
N ALA A 28 3.47 9.38 -1.81
CA ALA A 28 3.64 10.82 -1.95
C ALA A 28 4.19 11.25 -3.32
N GLU A 29 4.94 10.39 -4.01
CA GLU A 29 5.55 10.66 -5.33
C GLU A 29 4.56 11.24 -6.36
N ASP A 30 3.32 10.73 -6.37
CA ASP A 30 2.24 11.17 -7.27
C ASP A 30 0.89 11.13 -6.54
N TYR A 31 0.85 11.64 -5.31
CA TYR A 31 -0.38 11.74 -4.53
C TYR A 31 -1.27 12.90 -5.06
N PRO A 32 -2.60 12.72 -5.22
CA PRO A 32 -3.38 11.52 -4.89
C PRO A 32 -3.51 10.51 -6.02
N ALA A 33 -3.05 10.81 -7.23
CA ALA A 33 -3.35 10.03 -8.42
C ALA A 33 -2.86 8.57 -8.32
N LYS A 34 -1.60 8.34 -7.95
CA LYS A 34 -1.04 6.99 -7.82
C LYS A 34 -1.69 6.16 -6.72
N TRP A 35 -2.00 6.80 -5.58
CA TRP A 35 -2.76 6.16 -4.50
C TRP A 35 -4.15 5.75 -4.96
N LEU A 36 -4.89 6.67 -5.59
CA LEU A 36 -6.25 6.41 -6.05
C LEU A 36 -6.29 5.40 -7.20
N ARG A 37 -5.25 5.31 -8.03
CA ARG A 37 -5.08 4.20 -8.98
C ARG A 37 -5.02 2.86 -8.23
N LEU A 38 -4.15 2.73 -7.23
CA LEU A 38 -4.04 1.49 -6.43
C LEU A 38 -5.36 1.11 -5.74
N VAL A 39 -6.03 2.10 -5.14
CA VAL A 39 -7.35 1.93 -4.50
C VAL A 39 -8.36 1.42 -5.53
N GLY A 40 -8.46 2.07 -6.70
CA GLY A 40 -9.37 1.66 -7.77
C GLY A 40 -9.09 0.26 -8.32
N LEU A 41 -7.81 -0.12 -8.44
CA LEU A 41 -7.44 -1.50 -8.82
C LEU A 41 -8.00 -2.52 -7.83
N CYS A 42 -7.85 -2.25 -6.53
CA CYS A 42 -8.28 -3.17 -5.47
C CYS A 42 -9.80 -3.23 -5.35
N GLU A 43 -10.49 -2.10 -5.46
CA GLU A 43 -11.97 -2.04 -5.42
C GLU A 43 -12.60 -2.78 -6.58
N ARG A 44 -12.06 -2.61 -7.79
CA ARG A 44 -12.55 -3.35 -8.96
C ARG A 44 -12.34 -4.85 -8.79
N ALA A 45 -11.17 -5.28 -8.35
CA ALA A 45 -10.92 -6.70 -8.07
C ALA A 45 -11.88 -7.25 -6.99
N ALA A 46 -12.17 -6.48 -5.94
CA ALA A 46 -13.18 -6.85 -4.95
C ALA A 46 -14.57 -6.99 -5.56
N GLY A 47 -15.01 -6.03 -6.37
CA GLY A 47 -16.30 -6.04 -7.06
C GLY A 47 -16.45 -7.15 -8.11
N GLU A 48 -15.35 -7.59 -8.71
CA GLU A 48 -15.27 -8.74 -9.62
C GLU A 48 -15.27 -10.09 -8.89
N GLY A 49 -15.30 -10.10 -7.55
CA GLY A 49 -15.36 -11.32 -6.76
C GLY A 49 -14.03 -12.05 -6.64
N TRP A 50 -12.90 -11.34 -6.76
CA TRP A 50 -11.59 -11.96 -6.54
C TRP A 50 -11.51 -12.53 -5.12
N PRO A 51 -11.05 -13.78 -4.93
CA PRO A 51 -10.99 -14.37 -3.60
C PRO A 51 -9.86 -13.77 -2.76
N ARG A 52 -8.84 -13.18 -3.40
CA ARG A 52 -7.68 -12.58 -2.76
C ARG A 52 -6.85 -11.76 -3.75
N ILE A 53 -6.36 -10.60 -3.31
CA ILE A 53 -5.36 -9.80 -4.03
C ILE A 53 -3.97 -10.08 -3.45
N ARG A 54 -3.01 -10.44 -4.30
CA ARG A 54 -1.60 -10.58 -3.97
C ARG A 54 -0.80 -9.50 -4.69
N ARG A 55 0.37 -9.17 -4.15
CA ARG A 55 1.35 -8.25 -4.76
C ARG A 55 1.57 -8.49 -6.26
N GLY A 56 1.77 -9.76 -6.65
CA GLY A 56 2.04 -10.13 -8.04
C GLY A 56 0.84 -9.90 -8.98
N ASP A 57 -0.36 -9.82 -8.44
CA ASP A 57 -1.58 -9.63 -9.21
C ASP A 57 -1.73 -8.16 -9.64
N LEU A 58 -1.18 -7.20 -8.90
CA LEU A 58 -1.41 -5.76 -9.13
C LEU A 58 -0.95 -5.29 -10.51
N PHE A 59 0.23 -5.75 -10.97
CA PHE A 59 0.69 -5.45 -12.32
C PHE A 59 -0.26 -6.02 -13.39
N VAL A 60 -0.74 -7.24 -13.18
CA VAL A 60 -1.66 -7.90 -14.11
C VAL A 60 -3.02 -7.19 -14.12
N LEU A 61 -3.55 -6.86 -12.95
CA LEU A 61 -4.79 -6.10 -12.77
C LEU A 61 -4.69 -4.72 -13.45
N ALA A 62 -3.60 -3.99 -13.25
CA ALA A 62 -3.35 -2.72 -13.92
C ALA A 62 -3.37 -2.86 -15.45
N SER A 63 -2.67 -3.86 -15.97
CA SER A 63 -2.62 -4.13 -17.40
C SER A 63 -3.98 -4.52 -17.97
N GLN A 64 -4.75 -5.34 -17.26
CA GLN A 64 -6.10 -5.76 -17.68
C GLN A 64 -7.10 -4.60 -17.67
N GLN A 65 -6.88 -3.61 -16.81
CA GLN A 65 -7.69 -2.39 -16.73
C GLN A 65 -7.29 -1.32 -17.77
N GLY A 66 -6.33 -1.63 -18.65
CA GLY A 66 -5.94 -0.76 -19.75
C GLY A 66 -5.02 0.39 -19.36
N LEU A 67 -4.37 0.32 -18.19
CA LEU A 67 -3.38 1.34 -17.82
C LEU A 67 -2.17 1.29 -18.79
N PRO A 68 -1.58 2.44 -19.14
CA PRO A 68 -0.32 2.48 -19.87
C PRO A 68 0.76 1.64 -19.18
N ILE A 69 1.69 1.08 -19.97
CA ILE A 69 2.75 0.24 -19.41
C ILE A 69 3.59 0.96 -18.36
N SER A 70 3.81 2.27 -18.51
CA SER A 70 4.51 3.10 -17.54
C SER A 70 3.81 3.11 -16.17
N GLU A 71 2.49 3.22 -16.15
CA GLU A 71 1.69 3.18 -14.92
C GLU A 71 1.59 1.76 -14.37
N CYS A 72 1.49 0.75 -15.23
CA CYS A 72 1.52 -0.65 -14.80
C CYS A 72 2.80 -0.97 -14.00
N MET A 73 3.94 -0.42 -14.44
CA MET A 73 5.24 -0.67 -13.80
C MET A 73 5.30 -0.15 -12.35
N GLU A 74 4.50 0.85 -11.97
CA GLU A 74 4.37 1.34 -10.60
C GLU A 74 3.94 0.23 -9.62
N PHE A 75 3.22 -0.78 -10.13
CA PHE A 75 2.67 -1.89 -9.36
C PHE A 75 3.57 -3.14 -9.32
N ARG A 76 4.80 -3.05 -9.82
CA ARG A 76 5.85 -4.08 -9.61
C ARG A 76 6.54 -3.90 -8.24
N MET A 77 5.73 -3.90 -7.20
CA MET A 77 6.15 -3.68 -5.81
C MET A 77 6.89 -4.90 -5.27
N ASP A 78 7.74 -4.74 -4.25
CA ASP A 78 8.24 -5.88 -3.47
C ASP A 78 7.30 -6.24 -2.30
N ASN A 79 7.64 -7.28 -1.53
CA ASN A 79 6.80 -7.71 -0.41
C ASN A 79 6.80 -6.71 0.75
N ASN A 80 7.88 -5.95 0.95
CA ASN A 80 7.97 -4.97 2.03
C ASN A 80 7.01 -3.81 1.76
N LEU A 81 7.04 -3.29 0.54
CA LEU A 81 6.17 -2.23 0.08
C LEU A 81 4.70 -2.67 0.12
N TRP A 82 4.36 -3.83 -0.47
CA TRP A 82 2.98 -4.33 -0.43
C TRP A 82 2.46 -4.60 0.97
N SER A 83 3.33 -5.07 1.88
CA SER A 83 2.95 -5.32 3.27
C SER A 83 2.43 -4.05 3.95
N VAL A 84 3.06 -2.89 3.73
CA VAL A 84 2.61 -1.62 4.30
C VAL A 84 1.42 -1.05 3.52
N LEU A 85 1.48 -1.01 2.18
CA LEU A 85 0.41 -0.46 1.36
C LEU A 85 -0.93 -1.17 1.59
N SER A 86 -0.92 -2.50 1.75
CA SER A 86 -2.13 -3.25 2.06
C SER A 86 -2.78 -2.86 3.39
N ARG A 87 -2.01 -2.43 4.39
CA ARG A 87 -2.55 -1.94 5.67
C ARG A 87 -3.21 -0.58 5.51
N TYR A 88 -2.54 0.34 4.81
CA TYR A 88 -3.14 1.62 4.46
C TYR A 88 -4.40 1.45 3.61
N LEU A 89 -4.44 0.50 2.68
CA LEU A 89 -5.64 0.21 1.89
C LEU A 89 -6.81 -0.20 2.78
N LEU A 90 -6.58 -1.07 3.77
CA LEU A 90 -7.61 -1.48 4.72
C LEU A 90 -8.07 -0.34 5.63
N MET A 91 -7.14 0.46 6.15
CA MET A 91 -7.47 1.66 6.94
C MET A 91 -8.27 2.68 6.12
N PHE A 92 -7.95 2.81 4.83
CA PHE A 92 -8.58 3.78 3.92
C PHE A 92 -9.94 3.31 3.41
N ARG A 93 -10.11 2.01 3.16
CA ARG A 93 -11.35 1.39 2.68
C ARG A 93 -11.53 0.02 3.32
N ARG A 94 -12.43 -0.07 4.32
CA ARG A 94 -12.65 -1.30 5.09
C ARG A 94 -13.14 -2.46 4.25
N ASP A 95 -13.95 -2.20 3.23
CA ASP A 95 -14.51 -3.22 2.32
C ASP A 95 -13.43 -4.08 1.65
N LEU A 96 -12.21 -3.55 1.48
CA LEU A 96 -11.09 -4.31 0.93
C LEU A 96 -10.64 -5.47 1.84
N ALA A 97 -11.07 -5.52 3.10
CA ALA A 97 -10.82 -6.65 4.00
C ALA A 97 -11.43 -7.97 3.51
N GLY A 98 -12.39 -7.91 2.58
CA GLY A 98 -12.93 -9.10 1.90
C GLY A 98 -11.94 -9.76 0.94
N VAL A 99 -10.89 -9.06 0.49
CA VAL A 99 -9.94 -9.57 -0.52
C VAL A 99 -8.47 -9.33 -0.18
N ILE A 100 -8.16 -8.51 0.83
CA ILE A 100 -6.80 -8.23 1.31
C ILE A 100 -6.67 -8.78 2.74
N PHE A 101 -5.72 -9.70 2.93
CA PHE A 101 -5.51 -10.40 4.20
C PHE A 101 -4.03 -10.37 4.60
N PRO A 102 -3.52 -9.22 5.09
CA PRO A 102 -2.19 -9.17 5.67
C PRO A 102 -2.14 -10.09 6.90
N ARG A 103 -0.93 -10.56 7.21
CA ARG A 103 -0.62 -11.18 8.50
C ARG A 103 0.00 -10.11 9.38
N GLU A 104 -0.11 -10.31 10.69
CA GLU A 104 0.63 -9.50 11.66
C GLU A 104 2.12 -9.44 11.30
N ALA A 105 2.69 -8.25 11.39
CA ALA A 105 4.07 -7.96 11.11
C ALA A 105 4.57 -6.85 12.04
N ASP A 106 5.87 -6.69 12.13
CA ASP A 106 6.52 -5.68 12.97
C ASP A 106 6.15 -4.23 12.63
N VAL A 107 5.76 -3.95 11.38
CA VAL A 107 5.20 -2.65 10.96
C VAL A 107 3.89 -2.30 11.67
N ASP A 108 3.18 -3.26 12.27
CA ASP A 108 1.96 -3.02 13.07
C ASP A 108 2.24 -2.32 14.40
N ARG A 109 3.51 -2.22 14.80
CA ARG A 109 3.94 -1.48 15.99
C ARG A 109 4.24 -0.01 15.70
N VAL A 110 4.21 0.40 14.43
CA VAL A 110 4.40 1.78 14.00
C VAL A 110 3.04 2.46 13.98
N ASP A 111 2.99 3.73 14.40
CA ASP A 111 1.80 4.57 14.25
C ASP A 111 1.60 4.95 12.78
N LEU A 112 0.94 4.06 12.03
CA LEU A 112 0.74 4.21 10.59
C LEU A 112 -0.04 5.49 10.26
N GLU A 113 -1.04 5.85 11.06
CA GLU A 113 -1.83 7.04 10.79
C GLU A 113 -0.99 8.32 10.93
N SER A 114 -0.18 8.43 12.00
CA SER A 114 0.73 9.56 12.15
C SER A 114 1.76 9.61 11.03
N MET A 115 2.37 8.48 10.65
CA MET A 115 3.31 8.41 9.53
C MET A 115 2.68 8.88 8.21
N TRP A 116 1.43 8.50 7.93
CA TRP A 116 0.72 8.99 6.76
C TRP A 116 0.51 10.51 6.81
N ARG A 117 0.08 11.04 7.96
CA ARG A 117 -0.18 12.48 8.12
C ARG A 117 1.08 13.31 7.94
N ASP A 118 2.21 12.81 8.42
CA ASP A 118 3.51 13.47 8.34
C ASP A 118 4.12 13.44 6.93
N HIS A 119 3.93 12.35 6.19
CA HIS A 119 4.63 12.12 4.92
C HIS A 119 3.77 12.19 3.65
N VAL A 120 2.45 12.02 3.77
CA VAL A 120 1.54 11.94 2.60
C VAL A 120 0.55 13.10 2.60
N ALA A 121 -0.37 13.12 3.58
CA ALA A 121 -1.40 14.14 3.63
C ALA A 121 -2.06 14.23 5.02
N LEU A 122 -1.93 15.39 5.65
CA LEU A 122 -2.52 15.69 6.96
C LEU A 122 -4.06 15.59 6.98
N SER A 123 -4.71 15.85 5.84
CA SER A 123 -6.16 15.92 5.72
C SER A 123 -6.84 14.58 5.42
N THR A 124 -6.09 13.51 5.20
CA THR A 124 -6.66 12.18 4.93
C THR A 124 -7.47 11.71 6.13
N ARG A 125 -8.68 11.21 5.85
CA ARG A 125 -9.53 10.56 6.83
C ARG A 125 -9.52 9.07 6.56
N PHE A 126 -8.97 8.30 7.49
CA PHE A 126 -9.10 6.85 7.47
C PHE A 126 -10.46 6.42 8.00
N GLU A 127 -10.97 5.31 7.47
CA GLU A 127 -12.21 4.69 7.93
C GLU A 127 -12.01 3.89 9.22
N ALA A 128 -10.78 3.41 9.46
CA ALA A 128 -10.37 2.70 10.66
C ALA A 128 -8.99 3.19 11.14
N ALA A 129 -8.76 3.20 12.45
CA ALA A 129 -7.49 3.59 13.04
C ALA A 129 -6.39 2.53 12.82
N THR A 130 -6.79 1.27 12.64
CA THR A 130 -5.88 0.16 12.36
C THR A 130 -6.44 -0.76 11.28
N TRP A 131 -5.57 -1.53 10.62
CA TRP A 131 -6.04 -2.52 9.64
C TRP A 131 -6.80 -3.68 10.30
N GLN A 132 -6.50 -3.99 11.57
CA GLN A 132 -7.21 -5.01 12.34
C GLN A 132 -8.67 -4.58 12.57
N GLU A 133 -8.88 -3.34 13.01
CA GLU A 133 -10.23 -2.77 13.16
C GLU A 133 -11.00 -2.81 11.83
N ALA A 134 -10.33 -2.46 10.72
CA ALA A 134 -10.91 -2.58 9.38
C ALA A 134 -11.32 -4.02 9.04
N ALA A 135 -10.47 -5.00 9.38
CA ALA A 135 -10.71 -6.40 9.09
C ALA A 135 -11.79 -7.04 9.97
N GLU A 136 -11.92 -6.62 11.23
CA GLU A 136 -12.95 -7.10 12.16
C GLU A 136 -14.35 -6.68 11.71
N GLY A 137 -14.53 -5.43 11.27
CA GLY A 137 -15.83 -4.90 10.85
C GLY A 137 -16.45 -5.65 9.67
N VAL A 138 -15.64 -6.18 8.75
CA VAL A 138 -16.11 -6.93 7.58
C VAL A 138 -16.32 -8.41 7.89
N ARG A 139 -15.53 -9.01 8.79
CA ARG A 139 -15.65 -10.43 9.14
C ARG A 139 -16.80 -10.74 10.10
N ALA A 140 -17.34 -9.72 10.76
CA ALA A 140 -18.50 -9.82 11.63
C ALA A 140 -19.84 -9.60 10.88
N ALA A 141 -19.79 -9.17 9.62
CA ALA A 141 -20.95 -8.93 8.74
C ALA A 141 -21.25 -10.14 7.85
#